data_AF-A0A4S8PHN6-F1
#
_entry.id   AF-A0A4S8PHN6-F1
#
_cell.length_a   1.000
_cell.length_b   1.000
_cell.length_c   1.000
_cell.angle_alpha   90.00
_cell.angle_beta   90.00
_cell.angle_gamma   90.00
#
_symmetry.space_group_name_H-M   'P 1'
#
loop_
_entity.id
_entity.type
_entity.pdbx_description
1 polymer ?
#
loop_
_entity_poly.entity_id
_entity_poly.type
_entity_poly.pdbx_seq_one_letter_code
_entity_poly.pdbx_strand_id
1 'polypeptide(L)'
;MVRTGPDLAAFSRWVRLVLKTMKSQHGWGITRVATESGVARSTITLWRDADWSKGPPTRSSVERFCKNLKLKPEAPFAFMGWVLAPRETTAAAGAAAVTEESELVRRIRLMELALDQPRITPERRRDLERTLNQLHGLLDVTWDTELEDELRREA
;
A
#
# COMPACT_ATOMS: atom_id res chain seq x y z
N MET A 1 12.78 22.83 4.99
CA MET A 1 11.75 22.45 3.99
C MET A 1 12.38 21.51 2.98
N VAL A 2 12.24 20.19 3.16
CA VAL A 2 12.75 19.22 2.18
C VAL A 2 11.73 19.14 1.05
N ARG A 3 12.05 19.68 -0.12
CA ARG A 3 11.34 19.33 -1.35
C ARG A 3 11.74 17.91 -1.70
N THR A 4 10.98 16.94 -1.23
CA THR A 4 11.15 15.56 -1.69
C THR A 4 10.74 15.54 -3.16
N GLY A 5 11.71 15.39 -4.06
CA GLY A 5 11.45 15.24 -5.50
C GLY A 5 10.67 13.96 -5.80
N PRO A 6 10.22 13.76 -7.04
CA PRO A 6 9.47 12.56 -7.41
C PRO A 6 10.31 11.29 -7.17
N ASP A 7 9.75 10.32 -6.44
CA ASP A 7 10.32 8.98 -6.25
C ASP A 7 9.98 8.09 -7.45
N LEU A 8 10.76 8.26 -8.51
CA LEU A 8 10.61 7.52 -9.77
C LEU A 8 10.89 6.01 -9.60
N ALA A 9 11.73 5.62 -8.63
CA ALA A 9 12.02 4.22 -8.34
C ALA A 9 10.83 3.52 -7.67
N ALA A 10 10.16 4.18 -6.73
CA ALA A 10 8.89 3.70 -6.17
C ALA A 10 7.80 3.61 -7.25
N PHE A 11 7.71 4.61 -8.14
CA PHE A 11 6.75 4.59 -9.24
C PHE A 11 6.97 3.40 -10.19
N SER A 12 8.22 3.13 -10.62
CA SER A 12 8.53 1.96 -11.46
C SER A 12 8.16 0.63 -10.79
N ARG A 13 8.45 0.48 -9.49
CA ARG A 13 8.07 -0.71 -8.72
C ARG A 13 6.56 -0.89 -8.66
N TRP A 14 5.83 0.21 -8.45
CA TRP A 14 4.38 0.21 -8.47
C TRP A 14 3.83 -0.21 -9.84
N VAL A 15 4.37 0.32 -10.94
CA VAL A 15 3.96 -0.10 -12.30
C VAL A 15 4.21 -1.60 -12.51
N ARG A 16 5.36 -2.13 -12.07
CA ARG A 16 5.64 -3.58 -12.13
C ARG A 16 4.62 -4.40 -11.34
N LEU A 17 4.27 -3.95 -10.14
CA LEU A 17 3.24 -4.61 -9.32
C LEU A 17 1.89 -4.60 -10.03
N VAL A 18 1.44 -3.45 -10.54
CA VAL A 18 0.18 -3.35 -11.29
C VAL A 18 0.15 -4.32 -12.47
N LEU A 19 1.22 -4.37 -13.27
CA LEU A 19 1.29 -5.32 -14.40
C LEU A 19 1.25 -6.78 -13.94
N LYS A 20 1.92 -7.12 -12.82
CA LYS A 20 1.86 -8.45 -12.23
C LYS A 20 0.44 -8.80 -11.74
N THR A 21 -0.24 -7.86 -11.09
CA THR A 21 -1.61 -8.03 -10.60
C THR A 21 -2.59 -8.23 -11.76
N MET A 22 -2.51 -7.38 -12.80
CA MET A 22 -3.37 -7.50 -13.98
C MET A 22 -3.15 -8.83 -14.72
N LYS A 23 -1.90 -9.29 -14.81
CA LYS A 23 -1.59 -10.62 -15.35
C LYS A 23 -2.19 -11.74 -14.51
N SER A 24 -2.14 -11.63 -13.18
CA SER A 24 -2.60 -12.69 -12.27
C SER A 24 -4.13 -12.74 -12.18
N GLN A 25 -4.81 -11.59 -12.12
CA GLN A 25 -6.26 -11.50 -11.94
C GLN A 25 -7.04 -11.66 -13.25
N HIS A 26 -6.48 -11.18 -14.36
CA HIS A 26 -7.20 -11.09 -15.65
C HIS A 26 -6.48 -11.77 -16.81
N GLY A 27 -5.28 -12.33 -16.60
CA GLY A 27 -4.45 -12.86 -17.69
C GLY A 27 -3.89 -11.79 -18.62
N TRP A 28 -3.93 -10.51 -18.23
CA TRP A 28 -3.58 -9.40 -19.12
C TRP A 28 -2.07 -9.21 -19.27
N GLY A 29 -1.61 -9.20 -20.52
CA GLY A 29 -0.26 -8.73 -20.87
C GLY A 29 -0.19 -7.20 -21.03
N ILE A 30 1.03 -6.67 -21.16
CA ILE A 30 1.28 -5.22 -21.27
C ILE A 30 0.52 -4.55 -22.42
N THR A 31 0.30 -5.26 -23.54
CA THR A 31 -0.48 -4.75 -24.67
C THR A 31 -1.94 -4.53 -24.27
N ARG A 32 -2.54 -5.49 -23.55
CA ARG A 32 -3.92 -5.35 -23.08
C ARG A 32 -4.03 -4.23 -22.05
N VAL A 33 -3.08 -4.14 -21.12
CA VAL A 33 -3.03 -3.04 -20.15
C VAL A 33 -2.91 -1.69 -20.85
N ALA A 34 -2.13 -1.57 -21.93
CA ALA A 34 -2.03 -0.34 -22.71
C ALA A 34 -3.37 0.04 -23.36
N THR A 35 -4.05 -0.93 -23.97
CA THR A 35 -5.38 -0.73 -24.57
C THR A 35 -6.40 -0.29 -23.52
N GLU A 36 -6.49 -1.00 -22.41
CA GLU A 36 -7.48 -0.73 -21.36
C GLU A 36 -7.18 0.57 -20.61
N SER A 37 -5.90 0.85 -20.31
CA SER A 37 -5.51 2.07 -19.59
C SER A 37 -5.59 3.33 -20.46
N GLY A 38 -5.58 3.20 -21.79
CA GLY A 38 -5.49 4.35 -22.70
C GLY A 38 -4.14 5.07 -22.66
N VAL A 39 -3.10 4.41 -22.13
CA VAL A 39 -1.71 4.88 -22.15
C VAL A 39 -0.91 4.02 -23.12
N ALA A 40 -0.08 4.67 -23.95
CA ALA A 40 0.71 3.97 -24.96
C ALA A 40 1.59 2.87 -24.32
N ARG A 41 1.67 1.72 -24.98
CA ARG A 41 2.49 0.58 -24.51
C ARG A 41 3.93 0.98 -24.26
N SER A 42 4.52 1.78 -25.15
CA SER A 42 5.89 2.29 -25.02
C SER A 42 6.08 3.10 -23.74
N THR A 43 5.12 3.97 -23.39
CA THR A 43 5.12 4.73 -22.14
C THR A 43 5.09 3.82 -20.92
N ILE A 44 4.22 2.80 -20.91
CA ILE A 44 4.14 1.84 -19.80
C ILE A 44 5.44 1.02 -19.68
N THR A 45 6.04 0.63 -20.80
CA THR A 45 7.35 -0.05 -20.82
C THR A 45 8.43 0.81 -20.19
N LEU A 46 8.54 2.08 -20.60
CA LEU A 46 9.50 3.03 -20.03
C LEU A 46 9.32 3.18 -18.52
N TRP A 47 8.07 3.32 -18.05
CA TRP A 47 7.76 3.41 -16.62
C TRP A 47 8.15 2.14 -15.85
N ARG A 48 7.84 0.97 -16.41
CA ARG A 48 8.19 -0.34 -15.82
C ARG A 48 9.70 -0.49 -15.68
N ASP A 49 10.45 -0.12 -16.72
CA ASP A 49 11.89 -0.31 -16.82
C ASP A 49 12.69 0.81 -16.12
N ALA A 50 11.98 1.78 -15.53
CA ALA A 50 12.57 2.97 -14.92
C ALA A 50 13.42 3.79 -15.91
N ASP A 51 13.03 3.77 -17.19
CA ASP A 51 13.62 4.61 -18.24
C ASP A 51 12.87 5.93 -18.33
N TRP A 52 13.56 7.01 -17.98
CA TRP A 52 13.02 8.38 -17.94
C TRP A 52 13.58 9.25 -19.07
N SER A 53 14.08 8.66 -20.15
CA SER A 53 14.60 9.38 -21.34
C SER A 53 13.59 10.34 -21.96
N LYS A 54 12.29 10.04 -21.84
CA LYS A 54 11.18 10.91 -22.29
C LYS A 54 10.64 11.84 -21.20
N GLY A 55 11.35 11.94 -20.08
CA GLY A 55 10.93 12.65 -18.88
C GLY A 55 10.08 11.81 -17.92
N PRO A 56 9.79 12.35 -16.73
CA PRO A 56 8.94 11.70 -15.74
C PRO A 56 7.48 11.60 -16.22
N PRO A 57 6.69 10.67 -15.67
CA PRO A 57 5.26 10.57 -15.96
C PRO A 57 4.55 11.90 -15.65
N THR A 58 3.57 12.26 -16.47
CA THR A 58 2.73 13.44 -16.23
C THR A 58 1.52 13.06 -15.41
N ARG A 59 1.02 13.99 -14.58
CA ARG A 59 -0.15 13.77 -13.74
C ARG A 59 -1.36 13.23 -14.51
N SER A 60 -1.69 13.85 -15.63
CA SER A 60 -2.83 13.44 -16.47
C SER A 60 -2.66 12.04 -17.05
N SER A 61 -1.43 11.62 -17.36
CA SER A 61 -1.18 10.25 -17.85
C SER A 61 -1.37 9.20 -16.76
N VAL A 62 -0.96 9.49 -15.54
CA VAL A 62 -1.13 8.62 -14.37
C VAL A 62 -2.60 8.57 -13.94
N GLU A 63 -3.31 9.71 -13.97
CA GLU A 63 -4.75 9.78 -13.72
C GLU A 63 -5.53 8.90 -14.69
N ARG A 64 -5.22 9.01 -15.99
CA ARG A 64 -5.86 8.21 -17.03
C ARG A 64 -5.59 6.72 -16.81
N PHE A 65 -4.33 6.37 -16.55
CA PHE A 65 -3.93 4.99 -16.28
C PHE A 65 -4.71 4.39 -15.10
N CYS A 66 -4.79 5.13 -13.97
CA CYS A 66 -5.50 4.67 -12.79
C CYS A 66 -7.02 4.60 -13.01
N LYS A 67 -7.62 5.66 -13.56
CA LYS A 67 -9.06 5.76 -13.80
C LYS A 67 -9.59 4.61 -14.64
N ASN A 68 -8.87 4.28 -15.72
CA ASN A 68 -9.33 3.28 -16.67
C ASN A 68 -9.10 1.84 -16.18
N LEU A 69 -8.02 1.61 -15.41
CA LEU A 69 -7.76 0.32 -14.76
C LEU A 69 -8.49 0.15 -13.42
N LYS A 70 -9.34 1.11 -13.02
CA LYS A 70 -10.04 1.12 -11.73
C LYS A 70 -9.09 1.05 -10.52
N LEU A 71 -7.88 1.58 -10.67
CA LEU A 71 -6.88 1.68 -9.61
C LEU A 71 -7.04 3.02 -8.88
N LYS A 72 -6.72 3.03 -7.59
CA LYS A 72 -6.72 4.28 -6.82
C LYS A 72 -5.40 5.05 -7.05
N PRO A 73 -5.42 6.37 -7.31
CA PRO A 73 -4.25 7.14 -7.73
C PRO A 73 -3.36 7.63 -6.58
N GLU A 74 -3.69 7.37 -5.31
CA GLU A 74 -3.02 7.98 -4.16
C GLU A 74 -1.56 7.54 -4.06
N ALA A 75 -1.27 6.25 -4.29
CA ALA A 75 0.09 5.73 -4.27
C ALA A 75 1.00 6.40 -5.33
N PRO A 76 0.67 6.36 -6.64
CA PRO A 76 1.51 7.00 -7.63
C PRO A 76 1.55 8.53 -7.47
N PHE A 77 0.51 9.16 -6.93
CA PHE A 77 0.54 10.61 -6.65
C PHE A 77 1.46 10.97 -5.50
N ALA A 78 1.50 10.16 -4.44
CA ALA A 78 2.41 10.33 -3.33
C ALA A 78 3.88 10.22 -3.80
N PHE A 79 4.20 9.22 -4.63
CA PHE A 79 5.54 9.08 -5.21
C PHE A 79 5.93 10.30 -6.03
N MET A 80 4.99 10.88 -6.77
CA MET A 80 5.24 12.03 -7.64
C MET A 80 5.15 13.39 -6.93
N GLY A 81 4.80 13.42 -5.64
CA GLY A 81 4.61 14.65 -4.88
C GLY A 81 3.41 15.50 -5.35
N TRP A 82 2.42 14.90 -6.04
CA TRP A 82 1.26 15.59 -6.61
C TRP A 82 0.07 15.71 -5.66
N VAL A 83 0.27 15.45 -4.37
CA VAL A 83 -0.79 15.52 -3.37
C VAL A 83 -1.35 16.95 -3.35
N LEU A 84 -2.54 17.13 -3.94
CA LEU A 84 -3.39 18.29 -3.68
C LEU A 84 -3.73 18.23 -2.20
N ALA A 85 -3.34 19.25 -1.44
CA ALA A 85 -3.72 19.37 -0.05
C ALA A 85 -5.24 19.12 0.10
N PRO A 86 -5.68 18.11 0.86
CA PRO A 86 -6.95 18.21 1.54
C PRO A 86 -6.73 19.25 2.63
N ARG A 87 -7.41 20.39 2.47
CA ARG A 87 -7.68 21.33 3.56
C ARG A 87 -8.07 20.52 4.79
N GLU A 88 -7.26 20.63 5.83
CA GLU A 88 -7.46 20.18 7.21
C GLU A 88 -8.63 19.20 7.43
N THR A 89 -8.30 17.92 7.54
CA THR A 89 -8.85 17.17 8.67
C THR A 89 -7.72 16.37 9.30
N THR A 90 -7.26 16.92 10.41
CA THR A 90 -6.40 16.32 11.44
C THR A 90 -6.98 14.95 11.82
N ALA A 91 -6.48 13.84 11.25
CA ALA A 91 -6.65 12.47 11.77
C ALA A 91 -6.00 11.36 10.93
N ALA A 92 -5.74 11.51 9.62
CA ALA A 92 -5.56 10.33 8.75
C ALA A 92 -4.16 10.11 8.11
N ALA A 93 -3.20 11.01 8.19
CA ALA A 93 -2.00 10.93 7.34
C ALA A 93 -0.72 10.38 8.03
N GLY A 94 -0.87 9.57 9.08
CA GLY A 94 0.22 8.76 9.66
C GLY A 94 0.25 7.31 9.14
N ALA A 95 -0.34 7.04 7.98
CA ALA A 95 -0.80 5.69 7.61
C ALA A 95 -0.43 5.20 6.20
N ALA A 96 0.72 5.59 5.65
CA ALA A 96 1.19 5.01 4.39
C ALA A 96 2.70 4.77 4.38
N ALA A 97 3.19 4.11 5.41
CA ALA A 97 4.49 3.47 5.40
C ALA A 97 4.44 2.21 6.28
N VAL A 98 3.70 1.18 5.86
CA VAL A 98 4.02 -0.20 6.27
C VAL A 98 3.65 -1.14 5.12
N THR A 99 4.69 -1.63 4.46
CA THR A 99 4.77 -2.84 3.63
C THR A 99 3.79 -3.90 4.12
N GLU A 100 2.90 -4.42 3.26
CA GLU A 100 1.86 -5.44 3.51
C GLU A 100 1.85 -6.09 4.92
N GLU A 101 1.54 -5.29 5.94
CA GLU A 101 1.23 -5.73 7.29
C GLU A 101 -0.29 -5.64 7.31
N SER A 102 -0.97 -6.78 7.50
CA SER A 102 -2.43 -6.83 7.52
C SER A 102 -2.94 -5.69 8.39
N GLU A 103 -3.94 -4.96 7.92
CA GLU A 103 -4.46 -3.79 8.65
C GLU A 103 -4.76 -4.11 10.13
N LEU A 104 -5.13 -5.37 10.39
CA LEU A 104 -5.27 -5.99 11.70
C LEU A 104 -3.97 -5.99 12.54
N VAL A 105 -2.85 -6.45 12.00
CA VAL A 105 -1.52 -6.45 12.66
C VAL A 105 -1.06 -5.01 12.92
N ARG A 106 -1.25 -4.12 11.94
CA ARG A 106 -0.99 -2.68 12.14
C ARG A 106 -1.85 -2.11 13.27
N ARG A 107 -3.12 -2.53 13.37
CA ARG A 107 -4.05 -2.08 14.41
C ARG A 107 -3.67 -2.61 15.79
N ILE A 108 -3.26 -3.87 15.89
CA ILE A 108 -2.76 -4.50 17.14
C ILE A 108 -1.57 -3.71 17.67
N ARG A 109 -0.56 -3.49 16.82
CA ARG A 109 0.64 -2.72 17.19
C ARG A 109 0.32 -1.31 17.70
N LEU A 110 -0.66 -0.64 17.08
CA LEU A 110 -1.12 0.68 17.51
C LEU A 110 -1.83 0.64 18.87
N MET A 111 -2.56 -0.44 19.18
CA MET A 111 -3.21 -0.61 20.49
C MET A 111 -2.19 -0.93 21.59
N GLU A 112 -1.20 -1.77 21.31
CA GLU A 112 -0.08 -2.06 22.22
C GLU A 112 0.70 -0.78 22.55
N LEU A 113 1.03 0.03 21.54
CA LEU A 113 1.71 1.32 21.73
C LEU A 113 0.86 2.32 22.52
N ALA A 114 -0.47 2.26 22.39
CA ALA A 114 -1.36 3.11 23.18
C ALA A 114 -1.36 2.68 24.66
N LEU A 115 -1.35 1.38 24.94
CA LEU A 115 -1.31 0.83 26.31
C LEU A 115 0.00 1.14 27.06
N ASP A 116 1.10 1.33 26.31
CA ASP A 116 2.40 1.73 26.84
C ASP A 116 2.44 3.22 27.29
N GLN A 117 1.42 4.01 26.93
CA GLN A 117 1.37 5.42 27.36
C GLN A 117 0.94 5.55 28.84
N PRO A 118 1.72 6.26 29.68
CA PRO A 118 1.47 6.37 31.12
C PRO A 118 0.24 7.23 31.47
N ARG A 119 -0.37 7.91 30.49
CA ARG A 119 -1.52 8.80 30.67
C ARG A 119 -2.85 8.20 30.21
N ILE A 120 -2.89 6.92 29.87
CA ILE A 120 -4.14 6.25 29.52
C ILE A 120 -5.02 6.11 30.76
N THR A 121 -6.31 6.44 30.64
CA THR A 121 -7.27 6.23 31.71
C THR A 121 -7.50 4.73 31.93
N PRO A 122 -7.74 4.28 33.17
CA PRO A 122 -7.92 2.86 33.47
C PRO A 122 -9.13 2.24 32.75
N GLU A 123 -10.16 3.02 32.44
CA GLU A 123 -11.28 2.61 31.59
C GLU A 123 -10.84 2.37 30.14
N ARG A 124 -10.10 3.33 29.55
CA ARG A 124 -9.60 3.21 28.19
C ARG A 124 -8.61 2.05 28.04
N ARG A 125 -7.81 1.79 29.06
CA ARG A 125 -6.90 0.64 29.16
C ARG A 125 -7.67 -0.68 29.06
N ARG A 126 -8.69 -0.87 29.90
CA ARG A 126 -9.52 -2.08 29.94
C ARG A 126 -10.23 -2.36 28.62
N ASP A 127 -10.72 -1.31 27.95
CA ASP A 127 -11.39 -1.46 26.66
C ASP A 127 -10.43 -1.87 25.53
N LEU A 128 -9.21 -1.32 25.54
CA LEU A 128 -8.16 -1.73 24.59
C LEU A 128 -7.71 -3.17 24.84
N GLU A 129 -7.48 -3.56 26.09
CA GLU A 129 -7.11 -4.93 26.47
C GLU A 129 -8.19 -5.95 26.07
N ARG A 130 -9.47 -5.62 26.29
CA ARG A 130 -10.59 -6.48 25.86
C ARG A 130 -10.61 -6.67 24.34
N THR A 131 -10.40 -5.58 23.61
CA THR A 131 -10.39 -5.61 22.13
C THR A 131 -9.22 -6.43 21.60
N LEU A 132 -8.02 -6.29 22.20
CA LEU A 132 -6.85 -7.10 21.85
C LEU A 132 -7.08 -8.59 22.07
N ASN A 133 -7.64 -8.97 23.22
CA ASN A 133 -7.93 -10.38 23.51
C ASN A 133 -8.94 -11.00 22.53
N GLN A 134 -9.94 -10.24 22.09
CA GLN A 134 -10.88 -10.69 21.07
C GLN A 134 -10.21 -10.89 19.71
N LEU A 135 -9.31 -9.99 19.31
CA LEU A 135 -8.58 -10.10 18.04
C LEU A 135 -7.58 -11.25 18.05
N HIS A 136 -6.88 -11.50 19.16
CA HIS A 136 -6.01 -12.66 19.31
C HIS A 136 -6.79 -13.99 19.22
N GLY A 137 -7.96 -14.09 19.87
CA GLY A 137 -8.78 -15.29 19.78
C GLY A 137 -9.31 -15.57 18.36
N LEU A 138 -9.44 -14.55 17.51
CA LEU A 138 -9.81 -14.72 16.10
C LEU A 138 -8.64 -15.16 15.22
N LEU A 139 -7.41 -14.74 15.56
CA LEU A 139 -6.20 -15.15 14.87
C LEU A 139 -5.82 -16.60 15.18
N ASP A 140 -6.08 -17.07 16.40
CA ASP A 140 -5.78 -18.42 16.88
C ASP A 140 -6.54 -19.51 16.09
N VAL A 141 -7.73 -19.20 15.57
CA VAL A 141 -8.53 -20.12 14.72
C VAL A 141 -7.99 -20.21 13.28
N THR A 142 -7.24 -19.20 12.84
CA THR A 142 -6.65 -19.14 11.49
C THR A 142 -5.18 -19.55 11.45
N TRP A 143 -4.56 -19.79 12.60
CA TRP A 143 -3.18 -20.26 12.70
C TRP A 143 -3.17 -21.78 12.66
N ASP A 144 -2.82 -22.33 11.50
CA ASP A 144 -2.71 -23.77 11.33
C ASP A 144 -1.45 -24.27 12.04
N THR A 145 -1.62 -25.08 13.07
CA THR A 145 -0.52 -25.74 13.79
C THR A 145 0.40 -26.53 12.85
N GLU A 146 -0.12 -26.98 11.69
CA GLU A 146 0.66 -27.68 10.66
C GLU A 146 1.74 -26.78 10.03
N LEU A 147 1.46 -25.48 9.88
CA LEU A 147 2.37 -24.49 9.29
C LEU A 147 3.50 -24.08 10.26
N GLU A 148 3.23 -24.12 11.56
CA GLU A 148 4.23 -23.89 12.61
C GLU A 148 5.22 -25.06 12.72
N ASP A 149 4.73 -26.29 12.57
CA ASP A 149 5.57 -27.50 12.57
C ASP A 149 6.42 -27.64 11.30
N GLU A 150 5.98 -27.06 10.18
CA GLU A 150 6.76 -27.01 8.93
C GLU A 150 7.88 -25.97 9.04
N LEU A 151 7.59 -24.77 9.55
CA LEU A 151 8.62 -23.74 9.81
C LEU A 151 9.63 -24.16 10.88
N ARG A 152 9.21 -24.91 11.91
CA ARG A 152 10.11 -25.45 12.93
C ARG A 152 11.01 -26.58 12.41
N ARG A 153 10.63 -27.25 11.32
CA ARG A 153 11.47 -28.26 10.64
C ARG A 153 12.51 -27.66 9.69
N GLU A 154 12.28 -26.44 9.21
CA GLU A 154 13.18 -25.73 8.30
C GLU A 154 14.20 -24.81 9.00
N ALA A 155 14.09 -24.61 10.32
CA ALA A 155 15.01 -23.83 11.15
C ALA A 155 16.01 -24.71 11.92
#